data_AF-A0A0E4BKN6-F1
#
_entry.id   AF-A0A0E4BKN6-F1
#
_cell.length_a   1.000
_cell.length_b   1.000
_cell.length_c   1.000
_cell.angle_alpha   90.00
_cell.angle_beta   90.00
_cell.angle_gamma   90.00
#
_symmetry.space_group_name_H-M   'P 1'
#
loop_
_entity.id
_entity.type
_entity.pdbx_description
1 polymer ?
#
loop_
_entity_poly.entity_id
_entity_poly.type
_entity_poly.pdbx_seq_one_letter_code
_entity_poly.pdbx_strand_id
1 'polypeptide(L)'
;MLGGPFFLSQVEGREPLPGGGHQPLHRDGAGMKAVAALVFLDAYGPDNGSTRVVPRHLDRGASDETLSLVTAGEAGDILVFDADLPHGATCNRSGARRRSLLLSFMPAGDRASIEACRAVRNVRMDTSEVFIPS
;
A
#
# COMPACT_ATOMS: atom_id res chain seq x y z
N MET A 1 4.69 10.59 -9.84
CA MET A 1 3.99 9.98 -8.69
C MET A 1 3.31 11.04 -7.81
N LEU A 2 3.95 12.09 -7.26
CA LEU A 2 3.19 13.25 -6.69
C LEU A 2 3.49 14.61 -7.35
N GLY A 3 4.74 14.89 -7.73
CA GLY A 3 5.10 15.99 -8.64
C GLY A 3 4.99 17.41 -8.06
N GLY A 4 4.84 17.54 -6.75
CA GLY A 4 4.78 18.81 -6.01
C GLY A 4 4.86 18.52 -4.51
N PRO A 5 4.67 19.53 -3.64
CA PRO A 5 4.68 19.32 -2.19
C PRO A 5 3.71 18.22 -1.75
N PHE A 6 4.13 17.38 -0.82
CA PHE A 6 3.38 16.23 -0.35
C PHE A 6 3.58 15.99 1.14
N PHE A 7 2.74 15.16 1.75
CA PHE A 7 2.82 14.83 3.17
C PHE A 7 2.58 13.34 3.42
N LEU A 8 3.06 12.84 4.57
CA LEU A 8 2.76 11.49 5.05
C LEU A 8 1.39 11.50 5.73
N SER A 9 0.42 10.82 5.12
CA SER A 9 -0.97 10.84 5.60
C SER A 9 -1.28 9.76 6.63
N GLN A 10 -0.58 8.62 6.56
CA GLN A 10 -0.89 7.43 7.36
C GLN A 10 0.24 6.41 7.30
N VAL A 11 0.36 5.62 8.37
CA VAL A 11 1.17 4.40 8.47
C VAL A 11 0.28 3.29 9.03
N GLU A 12 0.21 2.15 8.34
CA GLU A 12 -0.52 0.98 8.79
C GLU A 12 0.38 -0.24 8.90
N GLY A 13 0.30 -0.97 10.02
CA GLY A 13 0.93 -2.28 10.17
C GLY A 13 0.09 -3.39 9.55
N ARG A 14 0.73 -4.36 8.90
CA ARG A 14 0.10 -5.59 8.40
C ARG A 14 0.88 -6.81 8.90
N GLU A 15 0.18 -7.82 9.40
CA GLU A 15 0.75 -9.14 9.75
C GLU A 15 -0.31 -10.22 9.47
N PRO A 16 -0.36 -10.79 8.24
CA PRO A 16 -1.29 -11.88 7.94
C PRO A 16 -0.92 -13.14 8.71
N LEU A 17 -1.86 -13.63 9.51
CA LEU A 17 -1.74 -14.90 10.22
C LEU A 17 -1.83 -16.10 9.25
N PRO A 18 -1.37 -17.30 9.65
CA PRO A 18 -1.52 -18.52 8.85
C PRO A 18 -2.97 -18.74 8.40
N GLY A 19 -3.17 -19.06 7.13
CA GLY A 19 -4.47 -19.21 6.47
C GLY A 19 -5.22 -17.90 6.19
N GLY A 20 -4.71 -16.75 6.64
CA GLY A 20 -5.33 -15.45 6.49
C GLY A 20 -4.62 -14.55 5.47
N GLY A 21 -4.99 -13.27 5.45
CA GLY A 21 -4.32 -12.23 4.68
C GLY A 21 -4.85 -11.99 3.27
N HIS A 22 -5.64 -12.91 2.71
CA HIS A 22 -6.18 -12.72 1.36
C HIS A 22 -7.07 -11.47 1.28
N GLN A 23 -6.70 -10.55 0.39
CA GLN A 23 -7.53 -9.42 -0.01
C GLN A 23 -7.86 -9.57 -1.51
N PRO A 24 -9.11 -9.33 -1.93
CA PRO A 24 -9.41 -9.17 -3.35
C PRO A 24 -8.64 -7.98 -3.92
N LEU A 25 -8.50 -7.90 -5.24
CA LEU A 25 -7.93 -6.72 -5.88
C LEU A 25 -8.74 -5.46 -5.53
N HIS A 26 -8.06 -4.43 -5.05
CA HIS A 26 -8.62 -3.13 -4.68
C HIS A 26 -7.66 -1.99 -5.02
N ARG A 27 -8.14 -0.76 -4.85
CA ARG A 27 -7.40 0.48 -5.06
C ARG A 27 -7.54 1.34 -3.80
N ASP A 28 -6.43 1.59 -3.11
CA ASP A 28 -6.42 2.41 -1.90
C ASP A 28 -6.58 3.90 -2.24
N GLY A 29 -6.12 4.31 -3.42
CA GLY A 29 -6.22 5.69 -3.90
C GLY A 29 -7.67 6.15 -4.12
N ALA A 30 -8.61 5.25 -4.41
CA ALA A 30 -10.00 5.57 -4.75
C ALA A 30 -10.13 6.69 -5.79
N GLY A 31 -9.24 6.69 -6.81
CA GLY A 31 -9.15 7.73 -7.83
C GLY A 31 -8.42 9.02 -7.42
N MET A 32 -8.04 9.16 -6.14
CA MET A 32 -7.16 10.24 -5.69
C MET A 32 -5.71 9.97 -6.08
N LYS A 33 -4.96 11.04 -6.31
CA LYS A 33 -3.52 10.95 -6.54
C LYS A 33 -2.82 10.64 -5.21
N ALA A 34 -2.39 9.40 -5.02
CA ALA A 34 -1.69 8.97 -3.82
C ALA A 34 -0.58 7.96 -4.17
N VAL A 35 0.44 7.92 -3.32
CA VAL A 35 1.56 6.98 -3.45
C VAL A 35 1.67 6.16 -2.18
N ALA A 36 1.75 4.85 -2.35
CA ALA A 36 2.01 3.92 -1.27
C ALA A 36 3.48 3.50 -1.28
N ALA A 37 4.08 3.39 -0.09
CA ALA A 37 5.35 2.72 0.13
C ALA A 37 5.15 1.61 1.16
N LEU A 38 5.28 0.36 0.73
CA LEU A 38 5.15 -0.82 1.57
C LEU A 38 6.53 -1.30 1.99
N VAL A 39 6.91 -1.04 3.24
CA VAL A 39 8.18 -1.44 3.84
C VAL A 39 8.08 -2.88 4.33
N PHE A 40 8.95 -3.75 3.85
CA PHE A 40 8.99 -5.15 4.23
C PHE A 40 9.78 -5.30 5.54
N LEU A 41 9.13 -5.79 6.60
CA LEU A 41 9.79 -6.05 7.89
C LEU A 41 10.24 -7.51 8.03
N ASP A 42 9.70 -8.39 7.21
CA ASP A 42 10.12 -9.78 7.02
C ASP A 42 10.21 -10.05 5.50
N ALA A 43 10.82 -11.16 5.10
CA ALA A 43 10.88 -11.54 3.69
C ALA A 43 9.47 -11.71 3.08
N TYR A 44 9.32 -11.36 1.81
CA TYR A 44 8.12 -11.52 1.01
C TYR A 44 8.34 -12.65 0.00
N GLY A 45 7.47 -13.65 0.03
CA GLY A 45 7.45 -14.75 -0.93
C GLY A 45 6.04 -15.15 -1.37
N PRO A 46 5.92 -16.04 -2.36
CA PRO A 46 4.62 -16.42 -2.94
C PRO A 46 3.66 -17.05 -1.92
N ASP A 47 4.18 -17.70 -0.87
CA ASP A 47 3.39 -18.53 0.04
C ASP A 47 3.16 -17.93 1.43
N ASN A 48 3.78 -16.79 1.77
CA ASN A 48 3.60 -16.15 3.08
C ASN A 48 2.61 -14.96 3.05
N GLY A 49 1.80 -14.92 1.99
CA GLY A 49 0.72 -13.97 1.84
C GLY A 49 1.12 -12.67 1.15
N SER A 50 2.28 -12.58 0.49
CA SER A 50 2.78 -11.35 -0.15
C SER A 50 1.75 -10.58 -0.96
N THR A 51 1.96 -9.26 -1.04
CA THR A 51 1.16 -8.39 -1.91
C THR A 51 1.28 -8.82 -3.37
N ARG A 52 0.18 -8.75 -4.11
CA ARG A 52 0.16 -8.86 -5.57
C ARG A 52 -0.34 -7.56 -6.17
N VAL A 53 0.20 -7.20 -7.33
CA VAL A 53 -0.16 -5.97 -8.05
C VAL A 53 -0.48 -6.32 -9.50
N VAL A 54 -1.44 -5.61 -10.10
CA VAL A 54 -1.68 -5.68 -11.54
C VAL A 54 -0.90 -4.54 -12.20
N PRO A 55 0.11 -4.82 -13.05
CA PRO A 55 0.82 -3.77 -13.78
C PRO A 55 -0.15 -2.88 -14.58
N ARG A 56 0.10 -1.57 -14.59
CA ARG A 56 -0.82 -0.59 -15.20
C ARG A 56 -1.15 -0.88 -16.67
N HIS A 57 -0.21 -1.44 -17.45
CA HIS A 57 -0.45 -1.79 -18.85
C HIS A 57 -1.34 -3.04 -19.04
N LEU A 58 -1.57 -3.81 -17.97
CA LEU A 58 -2.49 -4.95 -17.93
C LEU A 58 -3.81 -4.61 -17.25
N ASP A 59 -3.92 -3.45 -16.61
CA ASP A 59 -5.13 -3.00 -15.94
C ASP A 59 -6.22 -2.62 -16.96
N ARG A 60 -7.20 -3.51 -17.12
CA ARG A 60 -8.34 -3.34 -18.02
C ARG A 60 -9.59 -2.76 -17.33
N GLY A 61 -9.46 -2.30 -16.08
CA GLY A 61 -10.57 -1.80 -15.27
C GLY A 61 -11.45 -2.90 -14.64
N ALA A 62 -11.54 -4.08 -15.24
CA ALA A 62 -12.16 -5.25 -14.63
C ALA A 62 -11.18 -5.97 -13.68
N SER A 63 -11.67 -6.45 -12.54
CA SER A 63 -10.86 -7.24 -11.60
C SER A 63 -10.55 -8.61 -12.19
N ASP A 64 -9.28 -8.82 -12.57
CA ASP A 64 -8.75 -10.10 -13.03
C ASP A 64 -7.46 -10.41 -12.27
N GLU A 65 -7.56 -11.33 -11.30
CA GLU A 65 -6.42 -11.70 -10.47
C GLU A 65 -5.34 -12.48 -11.23
N THR A 66 -5.68 -13.06 -12.40
CA THR A 66 -4.71 -13.82 -13.21
C THR A 66 -3.64 -12.90 -13.84
N LEU A 67 -3.92 -11.60 -13.92
CA LEU A 67 -2.99 -10.58 -14.41
C LEU A 67 -2.08 -10.02 -13.31
N SER A 68 -2.25 -10.47 -12.07
CA SER A 68 -1.48 -9.98 -10.94
C SER A 68 -0.12 -10.67 -10.83
N LEU A 69 0.88 -9.88 -10.43
CA LEU A 69 2.22 -10.34 -10.12
C LEU A 69 2.40 -10.32 -8.61
N VAL A 70 2.76 -11.47 -8.03
CA VAL A 70 3.08 -11.56 -6.60
C VAL A 70 4.47 -10.96 -6.38
N THR A 71 4.55 -10.02 -5.45
CA THR A 71 5.82 -9.36 -5.10
C THR A 71 6.66 -10.27 -4.23
N ALA A 72 7.97 -10.24 -4.42
CA ALA A 72 8.94 -10.91 -3.57
C ALA A 72 10.06 -9.91 -3.20
N GLY A 73 10.72 -10.15 -2.09
CA GLY A 73 11.80 -9.31 -1.58
C GLY A 73 12.24 -9.72 -0.19
N GLU A 74 13.29 -9.11 0.31
CA GLU A 74 13.84 -9.36 1.64
C GLU A 74 13.38 -8.30 2.64
N ALA A 75 13.62 -8.55 3.93
CA ALA A 75 13.40 -7.53 4.95
C ALA A 75 14.27 -6.30 4.67
N GLY A 76 13.66 -5.12 4.70
CA GLY A 76 14.29 -3.85 4.33
C GLY A 76 13.99 -3.38 2.90
N ASP A 77 13.48 -4.25 2.03
CA ASP A 77 12.99 -3.82 0.72
C ASP A 77 11.73 -2.95 0.85
N ILE A 78 11.56 -2.04 -0.11
CA ILE A 78 10.41 -1.13 -0.17
C ILE A 78 9.76 -1.21 -1.54
N LEU A 79 8.49 -1.63 -1.57
CA LEU A 79 7.66 -1.52 -2.77
C LEU A 79 7.01 -0.14 -2.81
N VAL A 80 7.34 0.67 -3.82
CA VAL A 80 6.71 1.97 -4.07
C VAL A 80 5.78 1.87 -5.27
N PHE A 81 4.52 2.25 -5.09
CA PHE A 81 3.51 2.14 -6.14
C PHE A 81 2.46 3.26 -6.05
N ASP A 82 1.78 3.49 -7.17
CA ASP A 82 0.60 4.34 -7.22
C ASP A 82 -0.50 3.67 -6.40
N ALA A 83 -1.06 4.35 -5.39
CA ALA A 83 -2.05 3.75 -4.51
C ALA A 83 -3.35 3.37 -5.24
N ASP A 84 -3.58 3.92 -6.43
CA ASP A 84 -4.70 3.56 -7.30
C ASP A 84 -4.37 2.37 -8.23
N LEU A 85 -3.18 1.76 -8.17
CA LEU A 85 -2.87 0.52 -8.89
C LEU A 85 -3.66 -0.65 -8.27
N PRO A 86 -4.28 -1.57 -9.05
CA PRO A 86 -4.98 -2.72 -8.47
C PRO A 86 -3.99 -3.61 -7.71
N HIS A 87 -4.30 -3.90 -6.45
CA HIS A 87 -3.44 -4.72 -5.62
C HIS A 87 -4.22 -5.44 -4.51
N GLY A 88 -3.58 -6.40 -3.86
CA GLY A 88 -4.11 -7.08 -2.69
C GLY A 88 -3.15 -8.14 -2.15
N ALA A 89 -3.23 -8.47 -0.87
CA ALA A 89 -2.43 -9.54 -0.28
C ALA A 89 -2.93 -10.95 -0.69
N THR A 90 -2.02 -11.89 -0.91
CA THR A 90 -2.35 -13.32 -1.07
C THR A 90 -2.62 -13.97 0.29
N CYS A 91 -3.05 -15.24 0.28
CA CYS A 91 -3.20 -16.03 1.51
C CYS A 91 -1.84 -16.47 2.05
N ASN A 92 -1.60 -16.33 3.36
CA ASN A 92 -0.43 -16.88 4.04
C ASN A 92 -0.60 -18.39 4.24
N ARG A 93 -0.13 -19.18 3.28
CA ARG A 93 -0.22 -20.65 3.31
C ARG A 93 0.88 -21.30 4.12
N SER A 94 2.08 -20.72 4.10
CA SER A 94 3.26 -21.25 4.79
C SER A 94 3.22 -21.04 6.31
N GLY A 95 2.49 -20.02 6.77
CA GLY A 95 2.52 -19.58 8.17
C GLY A 95 3.80 -18.83 8.56
N ALA A 96 4.72 -18.60 7.61
CA ALA A 96 5.86 -17.74 7.85
C ALA A 96 5.41 -16.30 8.14
N ARG A 97 6.18 -15.59 8.98
CA ARG A 97 5.88 -14.19 9.31
C ARG A 97 6.06 -13.30 8.08
N ARG A 98 5.16 -12.34 7.93
CA ARG A 98 5.14 -11.39 6.81
C ARG A 98 4.66 -10.02 7.28
N ARG A 99 5.47 -9.34 8.08
CA ARG A 99 5.12 -8.01 8.58
C ARG A 99 5.48 -6.92 7.57
N SER A 100 4.69 -5.86 7.57
CA SER A 100 4.99 -4.65 6.81
C SER A 100 4.40 -3.39 7.41
N LEU A 101 4.94 -2.26 6.98
CA LEU A 101 4.35 -0.94 7.19
C LEU A 101 3.93 -0.37 5.82
N LEU A 102 2.65 -0.06 5.67
CA LEU A 102 2.13 0.64 4.51
C LEU A 102 2.08 2.13 4.82
N LEU A 103 2.93 2.90 4.14
CA LEU A 103 3.00 4.36 4.22
C LEU A 103 2.20 4.96 3.06
N SER A 104 1.33 5.92 3.35
CA SER A 104 0.53 6.59 2.32
C SER A 104 0.89 8.07 2.23
N PHE A 105 1.34 8.50 1.05
CA PHE A 105 1.70 9.88 0.73
C PHE A 105 0.68 10.52 -0.20
N MET A 106 0.33 11.77 0.06
CA MET A 106 -0.67 12.52 -0.71
C MET A 106 -0.19 13.95 -1.00
N PRO A 107 -0.68 14.59 -2.09
CA PRO A 107 -0.40 15.99 -2.39
C PRO A 107 -0.77 16.90 -1.21
N ALA A 108 0.05 17.92 -0.95
CA ALA A 108 -0.22 18.86 0.15
C ALA A 108 -1.58 19.58 0.01
N GLY A 109 -2.06 19.77 -1.22
CA GLY A 109 -3.38 20.35 -1.49
C GLY A 109 -4.56 19.53 -0.95
N ASP A 110 -4.38 18.22 -0.75
CA ASP A 110 -5.45 17.34 -0.25
C ASP A 110 -5.51 17.29 1.28
N ARG A 111 -4.58 17.95 1.99
CA ARG A 111 -4.42 17.85 3.44
C ARG A 111 -5.68 18.17 4.23
N ALA A 112 -6.41 19.22 3.86
CA ALA A 112 -7.62 19.62 4.58
C ALA A 112 -8.69 18.51 4.53
N SER A 113 -8.89 17.91 3.35
CA SER A 113 -9.84 16.81 3.15
C SER A 113 -9.41 15.56 3.92
N ILE A 114 -8.12 15.24 3.92
CA ILE A 114 -7.58 14.09 4.64
C ILE A 114 -7.66 14.27 6.16
N GLU A 115 -7.39 15.47 6.67
CA GLU A 115 -7.51 15.79 8.10
C GLU A 115 -8.95 15.72 8.58
N ALA A 116 -9.92 16.15 7.77
CA ALA A 116 -11.34 16.02 8.09
C ALA A 116 -11.78 14.55 8.31
N CYS A 117 -11.09 13.59 7.68
CA CYS A 117 -11.34 12.16 7.82
C CYS A 117 -10.40 11.46 8.82
N ARG A 118 -9.54 12.19 9.53
CA ARG A 118 -8.48 11.63 10.39
C ARG A 118 -8.99 10.63 11.43
N ALA A 119 -10.09 10.97 12.11
CA ALA A 119 -10.67 10.13 13.14
C ALA A 119 -11.22 8.80 12.58
N VAL A 120 -11.90 8.85 11.44
CA VAL A 120 -12.46 7.65 10.77
C VAL A 120 -11.35 6.75 10.23
N ARG A 121 -10.24 7.35 9.79
CA ARG A 121 -9.03 6.63 9.37
C ARG A 121 -8.16 6.12 10.54
N ASN A 122 -8.55 6.42 11.79
CA ASN A 122 -7.81 6.05 13.00
C ASN A 122 -6.34 6.51 12.99
N VAL A 123 -6.05 7.67 12.39
CA VAL A 123 -4.69 8.22 12.29
C VAL A 123 -4.35 9.05 13.54
N ARG A 124 -3.39 8.54 14.33
CA ARG A 124 -2.94 9.18 15.58
C ARG A 124 -1.55 9.81 15.48
N MET A 125 -0.76 9.41 14.49
CA MET A 125 0.56 10.00 14.25
C MET A 125 0.45 11.48 13.86
N ASP A 126 1.53 12.22 14.04
CA ASP A 126 1.64 13.55 13.46
C ASP A 126 1.80 13.46 11.93
N THR A 127 1.00 14.23 11.22
CA THR A 127 0.96 14.33 9.75
C THR A 127 1.27 15.77 9.30
N SER A 128 1.84 16.59 10.20
CA SER A 128 1.99 18.02 10.00
C SER A 128 3.10 18.43 9.04
N GLU A 129 4.12 17.57 8.89
CA GLU A 129 5.26 17.80 8.01
C GLU A 129 4.85 17.76 6.53
N VAL A 130 5.38 18.71 5.76
CA VAL A 130 5.22 18.79 4.32
C VAL A 130 6.59 18.73 3.67
N PHE A 131 6.77 17.77 2.78
CA PHE A 131 7.98 17.59 1.99
C PHE A 131 7.90 18.44 0.73
N ILE A 132 8.94 19.23 0.48
CA ILE A 132 9.10 20.05 -0.73
C ILE A 132 10.16 19.37 -1.60
N PRO A 133 9.80 18.83 -2.78
CA PRO A 133 10.78 18.28 -3.71
C PRO A 133 11.83 19.33 -4.10
N SER A 134 13.09 18.93 -4.18
CA SER A 134 14.19 19.76 -4.69
C SER A 134 14.21 19.85 -6.20
#